data_AF-A0A1X7V8N6-F1
#
_entry.id   AF-A0A1X7V8N6-F1
#
_cell.length_a   1.000
_cell.length_b   1.000
_cell.length_c   1.000
_cell.angle_alpha   90.00
_cell.angle_beta   90.00
_cell.angle_gamma   90.00
#
_symmetry.space_group_name_H-M   'P 1'
#
loop_
_entity.id
_entity.type
_entity.pdbx_description
1 polymer ?
#
loop_
_entity_poly.entity_id
_entity_poly.type
_entity_poly.pdbx_seq_one_letter_code
_entity_poly.pdbx_strand_id
1 'polypeptide(L)'
;VQSKIIWNSSNSSFTGYAMSSSDMASLHDVYEGLDEEEKCKKTEYVLQFLWRDITSEFDVIGPYFTISGKIEAHNLHTLVMKNLLVFNQFEFRVRCLLCNGVSGNLAVEGVMCP
;
A
#
# COMPACT_ATOMS: atom_id res chain seq x y z
N VAL A 1 21.16 10.33 6.85
CA VAL A 1 21.94 10.05 5.61
C VAL A 1 21.21 8.93 4.88
N GLN A 2 20.97 9.04 3.56
CA GLN A 2 20.15 8.12 2.76
C GLN A 2 20.31 6.63 3.12
N SER A 3 19.25 6.00 3.62
CA SER A 3 19.16 4.56 3.87
C SER A 3 19.24 3.80 2.55
N LYS A 4 20.30 3.02 2.33
CA LYS A 4 20.69 2.49 1.01
C LYS A 4 20.23 1.06 0.76
N ILE A 5 18.92 0.84 0.71
CA ILE A 5 18.35 -0.43 0.20
C ILE A 5 17.71 -0.15 -1.14
N ILE A 6 18.16 -0.84 -2.19
CA ILE A 6 17.56 -0.82 -3.52
C ILE A 6 16.87 -2.15 -3.75
N TRP A 7 15.58 -2.10 -4.11
CA TRP A 7 14.87 -3.26 -4.65
C TRP A 7 14.98 -3.26 -6.16
N ASN A 8 15.54 -4.34 -6.71
CA ASN A 8 15.57 -4.59 -8.14
C ASN A 8 14.37 -5.47 -8.52
N SER A 9 13.36 -4.86 -9.15
CA SER A 9 12.14 -5.55 -9.57
C SER A 9 12.34 -6.51 -10.75
N SER A 10 13.41 -6.36 -11.54
CA SER A 10 13.67 -7.22 -12.71
C SER A 10 14.13 -8.63 -12.32
N ASN A 11 14.72 -8.79 -11.15
CA ASN A 11 15.23 -10.07 -10.64
C ASN A 11 14.76 -10.37 -9.20
N SER A 12 13.83 -9.56 -8.68
CA SER A 12 13.28 -9.67 -7.31
C SER A 12 14.33 -9.64 -6.19
N SER A 13 15.50 -9.01 -6.39
CA SER A 13 16.57 -8.96 -5.39
C SER A 13 16.61 -7.65 -4.62
N PHE A 14 16.92 -7.70 -3.32
CA PHE A 14 17.23 -6.52 -2.51
C PHE A 14 18.74 -6.36 -2.38
N THR A 15 19.25 -5.14 -2.62
CA THR A 15 20.67 -4.80 -2.54
C THR A 15 20.87 -3.66 -1.53
N GLY A 16 21.59 -3.95 -0.44
CA GLY A 16 21.99 -2.99 0.57
C GLY A 16 23.41 -2.48 0.32
N TYR A 17 23.64 -1.17 0.28
CA TYR A 17 24.98 -0.61 -0.02
C TYR A 17 25.89 -0.45 1.22
N ALA A 18 25.51 -1.02 2.37
CA ALA A 18 26.30 -0.97 3.60
C ALA A 18 26.10 -2.18 4.54
N MET A 19 25.43 -3.24 4.08
CA MET A 19 25.09 -4.40 4.90
C MET A 19 25.59 -5.69 4.22
N SER A 20 26.15 -6.61 5.00
CA SER A 20 26.49 -7.94 4.49
C SER A 20 25.24 -8.80 4.31
N SER A 21 25.29 -9.85 3.50
CA SER A 21 24.15 -10.75 3.29
C SER A 21 23.68 -11.47 4.55
N SER A 22 24.56 -11.63 5.56
CA SER A 22 24.20 -12.14 6.89
C SER A 22 23.47 -11.11 7.76
N ASP A 23 23.69 -9.81 7.52
CA ASP A 23 23.01 -8.72 8.25
C ASP A 23 21.62 -8.41 7.65
N MET A 24 21.31 -8.97 6.47
CA MET A 24 19.99 -8.89 5.82
C MET A 24 18.96 -9.87 6.42
N ALA A 25 19.08 -10.26 7.68
CA ALA A 25 18.22 -11.29 8.26
C ALA A 25 16.75 -10.83 8.36
N SER A 26 16.50 -9.53 8.57
CA SER A 26 15.15 -8.97 8.51
C SER A 26 15.11 -7.46 8.22
N LEU A 27 14.00 -7.00 7.64
CA LEU A 27 13.68 -5.56 7.56
C LEU A 27 13.60 -4.90 8.95
N HIS A 28 13.44 -5.69 10.02
CA HIS A 28 13.43 -5.21 11.39
C HIS A 28 14.84 -4.83 11.87
N ASP A 29 15.87 -5.58 11.49
CA ASP A 29 17.26 -5.25 11.85
C ASP A 29 17.71 -3.94 11.18
N VAL A 30 17.24 -3.69 9.96
CA VAL A 30 17.41 -2.41 9.27
C VAL A 30 16.72 -1.27 10.04
N TYR A 31 15.51 -1.50 10.54
CA TYR A 31 14.72 -0.51 11.28
C TYR A 31 15.36 -0.15 12.62
N GLU A 32 15.89 -1.13 13.36
CA GLU A 32 16.57 -0.90 14.64
C GLU A 32 17.86 -0.08 14.49
N GLY A 33 18.51 -0.16 13.32
CA GLY A 33 19.71 0.61 13.00
C GLY A 33 19.47 2.06 12.57
N LEU A 34 18.22 2.51 12.45
CA LEU A 34 17.88 3.91 12.12
C LEU A 34 17.95 4.82 13.36
N ASP A 35 18.37 6.08 13.18
CA ASP A 35 18.27 7.09 14.22
C ASP A 35 16.79 7.33 14.60
N GLU A 36 16.47 7.73 15.84
CA GLU A 36 15.09 7.92 16.31
C GLU A 36 14.27 8.92 15.46
N GLU A 37 14.95 9.87 14.80
CA GLU A 37 14.32 10.80 13.86
C GLU A 37 14.05 10.17 12.47
N GLU A 38 14.81 9.14 12.09
CA GLU A 38 14.69 8.37 10.85
C GLU A 38 13.77 7.14 11.02
N LYS A 39 13.53 6.70 12.25
CA LYS A 39 12.57 5.63 12.57
C LYS A 39 11.15 6.08 12.22
N CYS A 40 10.63 5.57 11.10
CA CYS A 40 9.21 5.70 10.77
C CYS A 40 8.36 5.16 11.93
N LYS A 41 7.29 5.90 12.29
CA LYS A 41 6.32 5.41 13.28
C LYS A 41 5.77 4.06 12.82
N LYS A 42 5.67 3.09 13.74
CA LYS A 42 5.09 1.78 13.47
C LYS A 42 3.72 1.95 12.80
N THR A 43 3.60 1.47 11.57
CA THR A 43 2.31 1.47 10.87
C THR A 43 1.46 0.35 11.47
N GLU A 44 0.21 0.65 11.80
CA GLU A 44 -0.71 -0.38 12.29
C GLU A 44 -1.42 -1.08 11.14
N TYR A 45 -1.68 -0.34 10.06
CA TYR A 45 -2.30 -0.87 8.85
C TYR A 45 -1.55 -0.42 7.61
N VAL A 46 -1.60 -1.29 6.59
CA VAL A 46 -1.22 -0.96 5.21
C VAL A 46 -2.44 -1.21 4.34
N LEU A 47 -2.93 -0.16 3.67
CA LEU A 47 -4.01 -0.26 2.71
C LEU A 47 -3.40 -0.34 1.31
N GLN A 48 -3.59 -1.47 0.61
CA GLN A 48 -3.12 -1.70 -0.75
C GLN A 48 -4.31 -1.85 -1.69
N PHE A 49 -4.31 -1.09 -2.78
CA PHE A 49 -5.29 -1.26 -3.86
C PHE A 49 -4.73 -2.24 -4.89
N LEU A 50 -5.56 -3.21 -5.30
CA LEU A 50 -5.26 -4.16 -6.37
C LEU A 50 -6.37 -4.03 -7.42
N TRP A 51 -5.98 -3.87 -8.68
CA TRP A 51 -6.92 -3.71 -9.79
C TRP A 51 -6.74 -4.85 -10.78
N ARG A 52 -7.84 -5.53 -11.09
CA ARG A 52 -7.89 -6.60 -12.08
C ARG A 52 -8.61 -6.09 -13.32
N ASP A 53 -7.99 -6.21 -14.48
CA ASP A 53 -8.74 -6.09 -15.74
C ASP A 53 -9.62 -7.33 -15.92
N ILE A 54 -10.92 -7.11 -16.15
CA ILE A 54 -11.89 -8.18 -16.39
C ILE A 54 -11.94 -8.62 -17.86
N THR A 55 -11.29 -7.88 -18.76
CA THR A 55 -11.26 -8.17 -20.20
C THR A 55 -9.97 -8.85 -20.65
N SER A 56 -8.93 -8.85 -19.80
CA SER A 56 -7.63 -9.45 -20.08
C SER A 56 -7.06 -10.14 -18.85
N GLU A 57 -5.82 -10.63 -18.96
CA GLU A 57 -5.09 -11.22 -17.85
C GLU A 57 -4.27 -10.22 -17.03
N PHE A 58 -4.46 -8.91 -17.28
CA PHE A 58 -3.64 -7.87 -16.70
C PHE A 58 -4.07 -7.45 -15.30
N ASP A 59 -3.07 -7.22 -14.43
CA ASP A 59 -3.23 -6.74 -13.07
C ASP A 59 -2.43 -5.46 -12.85
N VAL A 60 -2.98 -4.53 -12.06
CA VAL A 60 -2.27 -3.33 -11.61
C VAL A 60 -2.23 -3.33 -10.09
N ILE A 61 -1.00 -3.33 -9.56
CA ILE A 61 -0.76 -3.01 -8.15
C ILE A 61 -0.88 -1.49 -8.02
N GLY A 62 -1.96 -1.06 -7.38
CA GLY A 62 -2.25 0.35 -7.15
C GLY A 62 -1.36 0.98 -6.07
N PRO A 63 -1.63 2.24 -5.70
CA PRO A 63 -0.93 2.86 -4.60
C PRO A 63 -1.22 2.13 -3.28
N TYR A 64 -0.27 2.24 -2.35
CA TYR A 64 -0.44 1.81 -0.98
C TYR A 64 -0.36 2.99 -0.02
N PHE A 65 -1.05 2.86 1.11
CA PHE A 65 -1.09 3.88 2.16
C PHE A 65 -0.76 3.23 3.49
N THR A 66 0.18 3.81 4.22
CA THR A 66 0.47 3.45 5.60
C THR A 66 -0.42 4.28 6.52
N ILE A 67 -1.10 3.61 7.46
CA ILE A 67 -1.99 4.25 8.42
C ILE A 67 -1.49 3.93 9.82
N SER A 68 -1.13 4.98 10.55
CA SER A 68 -0.83 4.91 11.98
C SER A 68 -2.14 5.07 12.77
N GLY A 69 -2.52 4.06 13.54
CA GLY A 69 -3.77 4.04 14.28
C GLY A 69 -4.94 3.40 13.53
N LYS A 70 -6.16 3.62 14.03
CA LYS A 70 -7.40 3.01 13.49
C LYS A 70 -7.76 3.59 12.11
N ILE A 71 -8.18 2.70 11.20
CA ILE A 71 -8.78 3.11 9.92
C ILE A 71 -10.21 3.59 10.19
N GLU A 72 -10.43 4.89 10.05
CA GLU A 72 -11.77 5.47 10.08
C GLU A 72 -12.45 5.36 8.72
N ALA A 73 -13.76 5.08 8.70
CA ALA A 73 -14.53 4.91 7.47
C ALA A 73 -14.44 6.13 6.54
N HIS A 74 -14.39 7.34 7.09
CA HIS A 74 -14.26 8.57 6.31
C HIS A 74 -12.91 8.67 5.57
N ASN A 75 -11.82 8.25 6.22
CA ASN A 75 -10.48 8.21 5.65
C ASN A 75 -10.41 7.16 4.54
N LEU A 76 -10.95 5.97 4.80
CA LEU A 76 -11.00 4.90 3.82
C LEU A 76 -11.82 5.31 2.58
N HIS A 77 -13.00 5.88 2.76
CA HIS A 77 -13.83 6.42 1.67
C HIS A 77 -13.04 7.43 0.82
N THR A 78 -12.33 8.36 1.47
CA THR A 78 -11.52 9.37 0.77
C THR A 78 -10.42 8.72 -0.08
N LEU A 79 -9.74 7.70 0.45
CA LEU A 79 -8.70 6.97 -0.28
C LEU A 79 -9.26 6.18 -1.47
N VAL A 80 -10.42 5.53 -1.29
CA VAL A 80 -11.12 4.83 -2.36
C VAL A 80 -11.52 5.80 -3.47
N MET A 81 -12.18 6.91 -3.13
CA MET A 81 -12.62 7.90 -4.11
C MET A 81 -11.45 8.54 -4.86
N LYS A 82 -10.34 8.83 -4.20
CA LYS A 82 -9.12 9.31 -4.86
C LYS A 82 -8.63 8.34 -5.93
N ASN A 83 -8.61 7.04 -5.64
CA ASN A 83 -8.19 6.03 -6.61
C ASN A 83 -9.17 5.92 -7.78
N LEU A 84 -10.48 5.89 -7.50
CA LEU A 84 -11.51 5.85 -8.54
C LEU A 84 -11.41 7.06 -9.49
N LEU A 85 -11.17 8.26 -8.94
CA LEU A 85 -10.98 9.48 -9.73
C LEU A 85 -9.75 9.38 -10.65
N VAL A 86 -8.63 8.84 -10.15
CA VAL A 86 -7.44 8.62 -10.98
C VAL A 86 -7.73 7.66 -12.13
N PHE A 87 -8.35 6.52 -11.85
CA PHE A 87 -8.73 5.57 -12.92
C PHE A 87 -9.64 6.21 -13.96
N ASN A 88 -10.64 6.97 -13.50
CA ASN A 88 -11.55 7.69 -14.38
C ASN A 88 -10.85 8.77 -15.23
N GLN A 89 -9.85 9.46 -14.68
CA GLN A 89 -9.03 10.44 -15.43
C GLN A 89 -8.26 9.81 -16.59
N PHE A 90 -7.88 8.54 -16.46
CA PHE A 90 -7.23 7.75 -17.51
C PHE A 90 -8.24 6.90 -18.32
N GLU A 91 -9.52 7.25 -18.26
CA GLU A 91 -10.61 6.61 -19.01
C GLU A 91 -10.86 5.13 -18.66
N PHE A 92 -10.26 4.63 -17.58
CA PHE A 92 -10.59 3.31 -17.07
C PHE A 92 -11.98 3.31 -16.44
N ARG A 93 -12.79 2.31 -16.80
CA ARG A 93 -14.13 2.11 -16.24
C ARG A 93 -14.09 1.07 -15.14
N VAL A 94 -14.10 1.53 -13.90
CA VAL A 94 -14.25 0.64 -12.73
C VAL A 94 -15.66 0.07 -12.71
N ARG A 95 -15.77 -1.26 -12.71
CA ARG A 95 -17.06 -1.98 -12.74
C ARG A 95 -17.53 -2.43 -11.37
N CYS A 96 -16.60 -2.82 -10.52
CA CYS A 96 -16.87 -3.24 -9.16
C CYS A 96 -15.68 -2.89 -8.28
N LEU A 97 -15.97 -2.65 -7.00
CA LEU A 97 -14.98 -2.60 -5.95
C LEU A 97 -15.23 -3.80 -5.05
N LEU A 98 -14.22 -4.63 -4.84
CA LEU A 98 -14.30 -5.76 -3.92
C LEU A 98 -13.67 -5.37 -2.59
N CYS A 99 -14.46 -5.45 -1.52
CA CYS A 99 -14.00 -5.18 -0.18
C CYS A 99 -14.24 -6.41 0.72
N ASN A 100 -13.41 -6.58 1.76
CA ASN A 100 -13.69 -7.60 2.78
C ASN A 100 -14.83 -7.12 3.69
N GLY A 101 -15.54 -8.05 4.35
CA GLY A 101 -16.68 -7.75 5.22
C GLY A 101 -16.33 -7.13 6.59
N VAL A 102 -15.18 -6.45 6.72
CA VAL A 102 -14.81 -5.76 7.97
C VAL A 102 -15.60 -4.45 8.09
N SER A 103 -15.96 -4.07 9.32
CA SER A 103 -16.85 -2.94 9.62
C SER A 103 -16.51 -1.63 8.90
N GLY A 104 -15.22 -1.31 8.72
CA GLY A 104 -14.78 -0.12 7.98
C GLY A 104 -15.16 -0.14 6.51
N ASN A 105 -15.07 -1.31 5.86
CA ASN A 105 -15.44 -1.47 4.45
C ASN A 105 -16.95 -1.45 4.25
N LEU A 106 -17.70 -2.10 5.13
CA LEU A 106 -19.18 -2.09 5.11
C LEU A 106 -19.73 -0.66 5.23
N ALA A 107 -19.09 0.17 6.05
CA ALA A 107 -19.44 1.58 6.18
C ALA A 107 -19.17 2.36 4.88
N VAL A 108 -18.11 2.02 4.14
CA VAL A 108 -17.79 2.64 2.84
C VAL A 108 -18.77 2.19 1.75
N GLU A 109 -19.14 0.91 1.72
CA GLU A 109 -20.16 0.37 0.80
C GLU A 109 -21.51 1.08 0.99
N GLY A 110 -21.97 1.26 2.23
CA GLY A 110 -23.23 1.95 2.52
C GLY A 110 -23.26 3.42 2.12
N VAL A 111 -22.10 4.07 1.97
CA VAL A 111 -22.00 5.46 1.49
C VAL A 111 -21.90 5.53 -0.03
N MET A 112 -21.23 4.57 -0.68
CA MET A 112 -21.06 4.55 -2.14
C MET A 112 -22.27 3.98 -2.89
N CYS A 113 -23.04 3.10 -2.25
CA CYS A 113 -24.24 2.46 -2.80
C CYS A 113 -25.45 2.71 -1.87
N PRO A 114 -26.05 3.92 -1.88
CA PRO A 114 -27.18 4.25 -1.03
C PRO A 114 -28.45 3.47 -1.36
#